data_AF-A0AAN9XXU2-F1
#
_entry.id   AF-A0AAN9XXU2-F1
#
_cell.length_a   1.000
_cell.length_b   1.000
_cell.length_c   1.000
_cell.angle_alpha   90.00
_cell.angle_beta   90.00
_cell.angle_gamma   90.00
#
_symmetry.space_group_name_H-M   'P 1'
#
loop_
_entity.id
_entity.type
_entity.pdbx_description
1 polymer ?
#
loop_
_entity_poly.entity_id
_entity_poly.type
_entity_poly.pdbx_seq_one_letter_code
_entity_poly.pdbx_strand_id
1 'polypeptide(L)'
;MFLPYFSSLTLQTEYSVSKEPETANIAVVVCKQRSDEALIMVKSALVFRGLLKLHFIIFSELELQEQLRAKLDRMNAQINNSFTFQLYNLSFPQSKEKEWRELFRPCASQRLFLPDILNDVDKLLYVDTDVLFVNEVFDVWQHFHKMNSSQLAALTPEHEEPNVGWYNRFARHPYYGELGVNSGVMLMDLRKMREFGWVSYLPGIYETFKLNIPWGDQDIINIIFFYYPDKLLIYPCRYNYRGDHCMYKSVCKDAEMYGISVVHGSRSLFHTEKQPIFKAIYNAFGEYQIGEDPAEHLLSKPAFVLCTKKIGVRYAGHSHWQNIKKTKETKDQAKCKAYNVVIRQIRKEVFSNIAKADGNLKSAFSPKAYVVAKPPEDTPNASETTVEDAIEVGAEEVEPSEEFPGYFTFIGEESDLNIMKSKLEKKNYTIESAESHYLPRSPVELEEEEMEKLYDFIQKVDEHPEVERVIVNVV
;
A
#
# COMPACT_ATOMS: atom_id res chain seq x y z
N MET A 1 10.36 11.60 -18.11
CA MET A 1 10.86 10.33 -18.66
C MET A 1 11.78 9.78 -17.61
N PHE A 2 11.21 8.98 -16.73
CA PHE A 2 11.80 8.50 -15.48
C PHE A 2 11.49 7.00 -15.46
N LEU A 3 12.39 6.15 -14.95
CA LEU A 3 12.47 4.67 -15.05
C LEU A 3 13.37 4.27 -16.22
N PRO A 4 14.64 3.97 -15.94
CA PRO A 4 15.07 2.94 -15.00
C PRO A 4 15.78 3.55 -13.76
N TYR A 5 16.42 2.76 -12.91
CA TYR A 5 17.36 3.15 -11.83
C TYR A 5 16.89 3.35 -10.37
N PHE A 6 15.60 3.48 -10.03
CA PHE A 6 15.20 3.63 -8.62
C PHE A 6 14.89 2.30 -7.88
N SER A 7 15.55 1.20 -8.24
CA SER A 7 15.38 -0.11 -7.58
C SER A 7 16.16 -0.27 -6.27
N SER A 8 16.77 0.77 -5.71
CA SER A 8 17.78 0.59 -4.64
C SER A 8 17.82 1.58 -3.48
N LEU A 9 16.86 2.49 -3.31
CA LEU A 9 16.81 3.38 -2.14
C LEU A 9 15.95 2.81 -1.00
N THR A 10 16.42 2.91 0.25
CA THR A 10 15.67 2.43 1.43
C THR A 10 15.78 3.37 2.64
N LEU A 11 14.69 3.51 3.40
CA LEU A 11 14.54 4.36 4.59
C LEU A 11 14.06 3.51 5.79
N GLN A 12 14.54 3.80 7.00
CA GLN A 12 14.33 2.97 8.21
C GLN A 12 13.69 3.77 9.37
N THR A 13 12.81 3.12 10.16
CA THR A 13 12.38 3.50 11.52
C THR A 13 12.26 2.24 12.38
N GLU A 14 12.77 2.24 13.62
CA GLU A 14 12.78 1.08 14.54
C GLU A 14 11.57 1.07 15.48
N TYR A 15 10.91 -0.09 15.65
CA TYR A 15 10.01 -0.35 16.78
C TYR A 15 10.08 -1.82 17.24
N SER A 16 10.29 -2.03 18.54
CA SER A 16 10.27 -3.33 19.21
C SER A 16 8.89 -3.65 19.80
N VAL A 17 8.24 -4.77 19.45
CA VAL A 17 7.13 -5.32 20.26
C VAL A 17 7.11 -6.85 20.27
N SER A 18 7.14 -7.39 21.49
CA SER A 18 7.08 -8.80 21.88
C SER A 18 5.65 -9.36 22.02
N LYS A 19 4.73 -9.05 21.08
CA LYS A 19 3.39 -9.65 21.06
C LYS A 19 3.30 -10.67 19.93
N GLU A 20 2.63 -11.79 20.18
CA GLU A 20 2.20 -12.66 19.08
C GLU A 20 1.47 -11.81 18.03
N PRO A 21 1.75 -12.02 16.73
CA PRO A 21 1.19 -11.18 15.70
C PRO A 21 -0.33 -11.30 15.69
N GLU A 22 -1.01 -10.16 15.63
CA GLU A 22 -2.47 -10.08 15.54
C GLU A 22 -2.96 -10.83 14.29
N THR A 23 -4.07 -11.55 14.44
CA THR A 23 -4.72 -12.25 13.32
C THR A 23 -5.83 -11.39 12.74
N ALA A 24 -5.73 -11.07 11.45
CA ALA A 24 -6.79 -10.41 10.70
C ALA A 24 -7.67 -11.43 9.98
N ASN A 25 -8.96 -11.49 10.35
CA ASN A 25 -9.96 -12.28 9.64
C ASN A 25 -10.50 -11.49 8.46
N ILE A 26 -10.31 -12.00 7.24
CA ILE A 26 -10.76 -11.35 6.00
C ILE A 26 -11.84 -12.21 5.35
N ALA A 27 -13.05 -11.69 5.20
CA ALA A 27 -14.12 -12.38 4.50
C ALA A 27 -14.29 -11.88 3.06
N VAL A 28 -14.57 -12.82 2.16
CA VAL A 28 -14.96 -12.54 0.77
C VAL A 28 -16.01 -13.55 0.33
N VAL A 29 -16.95 -13.11 -0.52
CA VAL A 29 -18.01 -13.95 -1.06
C VAL A 29 -17.85 -14.05 -2.57
N VAL A 30 -17.67 -15.28 -3.07
CA VAL A 30 -17.30 -15.60 -4.45
C VAL A 30 -18.46 -16.33 -5.14
N CYS A 31 -18.94 -15.78 -6.25
CA CYS A 31 -20.03 -16.36 -7.04
C CYS A 31 -19.65 -16.27 -8.50
N LYS A 32 -20.11 -17.24 -9.29
CA LYS A 32 -19.83 -17.31 -10.73
C LYS A 32 -18.31 -17.36 -11.00
N GLN A 33 -17.88 -16.97 -12.20
CA GLN A 33 -16.48 -16.99 -12.65
C GLN A 33 -15.59 -15.88 -12.02
N ARG A 34 -15.87 -15.45 -10.79
CA ARG A 34 -15.07 -14.45 -10.05
C ARG A 34 -14.00 -15.07 -9.14
N SER A 35 -13.78 -16.38 -9.26
CA SER A 35 -12.74 -17.09 -8.51
C SER A 35 -11.36 -16.46 -8.73
N ASP A 36 -11.04 -16.01 -9.94
CA ASP A 36 -9.74 -15.37 -10.21
C ASP A 36 -9.62 -14.01 -9.53
N GLU A 37 -10.69 -13.19 -9.50
CA GLU A 37 -10.70 -11.92 -8.76
C GLU A 37 -10.40 -12.16 -7.26
N ALA A 38 -11.09 -13.14 -6.66
CA ALA A 38 -10.89 -13.47 -5.25
C ALA A 38 -9.47 -13.96 -4.94
N LEU A 39 -8.87 -14.76 -5.83
CA LEU A 39 -7.50 -15.24 -5.65
C LEU A 39 -6.48 -14.12 -5.82
N ILE A 40 -6.71 -13.18 -6.74
CA ILE A 40 -5.87 -11.99 -6.91
C ILE A 40 -6.01 -11.06 -5.70
N MET A 41 -7.20 -10.92 -5.13
CA MET A 41 -7.42 -10.22 -3.85
C MET A 41 -6.58 -10.87 -2.74
N VAL A 42 -6.65 -12.20 -2.57
CA VAL A 42 -5.84 -12.95 -1.59
C VAL A 42 -4.34 -12.71 -1.82
N LYS A 43 -3.86 -12.79 -3.08
CA LYS A 43 -2.46 -12.47 -3.42
C LYS A 43 -2.07 -11.06 -2.97
N SER A 44 -2.89 -10.06 -3.28
CA SER A 44 -2.61 -8.67 -2.90
C SER A 44 -2.54 -8.48 -1.39
N ALA A 45 -3.45 -9.10 -0.63
CA ALA A 45 -3.44 -9.08 0.82
C ALA A 45 -2.18 -9.75 1.39
N LEU A 46 -1.74 -10.88 0.82
CA LEU A 46 -0.54 -11.60 1.25
C LEU A 46 0.75 -10.82 0.99
N VAL A 47 0.83 -10.10 -0.14
CA VAL A 47 1.95 -9.21 -0.47
C VAL A 47 2.06 -8.08 0.57
N PHE A 48 0.94 -7.51 0.98
CA PHE A 48 0.90 -6.42 1.97
C PHE A 48 0.42 -6.84 3.35
N ARG A 49 0.68 -8.06 3.78
CA ARG A 49 0.24 -8.53 5.11
C ARG A 49 0.98 -7.84 6.27
N GLY A 50 2.20 -7.35 6.01
CA GLY A 50 3.10 -6.86 7.06
C GLY A 50 3.40 -7.96 8.07
N LEU A 51 3.24 -7.65 9.36
CA LEU A 51 3.39 -8.62 10.45
C LEU A 51 2.10 -9.39 10.79
N LEU A 52 0.96 -9.08 10.15
CA LEU A 52 -0.31 -9.73 10.48
C LEU A 52 -0.34 -11.20 10.03
N LYS A 53 -0.91 -12.05 10.89
CA LYS A 53 -1.39 -13.37 10.48
C LYS A 53 -2.71 -13.18 9.73
N LEU A 54 -2.83 -13.68 8.50
CA LEU A 54 -4.07 -13.58 7.74
C LEU A 54 -4.87 -14.88 7.80
N HIS A 55 -6.15 -14.77 8.14
CA HIS A 55 -7.14 -15.84 8.05
C HIS A 55 -8.25 -15.46 7.06
N PHE A 56 -8.38 -16.22 5.97
CA PHE A 56 -9.39 -15.94 4.93
C PHE A 56 -10.64 -16.79 5.12
N ILE A 57 -11.79 -16.13 5.23
CA ILE A 57 -13.11 -16.77 5.32
C ILE A 57 -13.82 -16.57 3.97
N ILE A 58 -13.88 -17.63 3.17
CA ILE A 58 -14.33 -17.53 1.77
C ILE A 58 -15.67 -18.24 1.64
N PHE A 59 -16.70 -17.49 1.31
CA PHE A 59 -18.01 -18.04 0.97
C PHE A 59 -18.10 -18.27 -0.53
N SER A 60 -18.57 -19.44 -0.97
CA SER A 60 -18.81 -19.70 -2.39
C SER A 60 -19.89 -20.73 -2.65
N GLU A 61 -20.31 -20.82 -3.92
CA GLU A 61 -21.06 -21.97 -4.44
C GLU A 61 -20.23 -23.26 -4.29
N LEU A 62 -20.89 -24.39 -4.03
CA LEU A 62 -20.24 -25.66 -3.69
C LEU A 62 -19.35 -26.15 -4.85
N GLU A 63 -19.79 -25.93 -6.08
CA GLU A 63 -19.09 -26.32 -7.30
C GLU A 63 -17.75 -25.58 -7.49
N LEU A 64 -17.56 -24.42 -6.85
CA LEU A 64 -16.33 -23.63 -6.93
C LEU A 64 -15.31 -23.99 -5.84
N GLN A 65 -15.75 -24.65 -4.75
CA GLN A 65 -14.91 -24.84 -3.56
C GLN A 65 -13.72 -25.74 -3.81
N GLU A 66 -13.87 -26.81 -4.61
CA GLU A 66 -12.76 -27.71 -4.91
C GLU A 66 -11.64 -26.99 -5.67
N GLN A 67 -12.00 -26.19 -6.68
CA GLN A 67 -11.06 -25.40 -7.46
C GLN A 67 -10.39 -24.31 -6.61
N LEU A 68 -11.15 -23.60 -5.78
CA LEU A 68 -10.63 -22.57 -4.88
C LEU A 68 -9.65 -23.19 -3.87
N ARG A 69 -10.04 -24.29 -3.22
CA ARG A 69 -9.21 -25.03 -2.26
C ARG A 69 -7.89 -25.45 -2.89
N ALA A 70 -7.92 -26.11 -4.04
CA ALA A 70 -6.71 -26.57 -4.72
C ALA A 70 -5.73 -25.42 -5.04
N LYS A 71 -6.25 -24.26 -5.48
CA LYS A 71 -5.41 -23.08 -5.76
C LYS A 71 -4.86 -22.44 -4.48
N LEU A 72 -5.68 -22.31 -3.43
CA LEU A 72 -5.28 -21.73 -2.14
C LEU A 72 -4.26 -22.62 -1.40
N ASP A 73 -4.47 -23.94 -1.37
CA ASP A 73 -3.52 -24.88 -0.77
C ASP A 73 -2.17 -24.83 -1.47
N ARG A 74 -2.17 -24.76 -2.81
CA ARG A 74 -0.94 -24.57 -3.60
C ARG A 74 -0.24 -23.26 -3.25
N MET A 75 -0.99 -22.16 -3.21
CA MET A 75 -0.43 -20.86 -2.82
C MET A 75 0.16 -20.90 -1.41
N ASN A 76 -0.55 -21.49 -0.45
CA ASN A 76 -0.10 -21.56 0.94
C ASN A 76 1.17 -22.40 1.11
N ALA A 77 1.29 -23.51 0.36
CA ALA A 77 2.49 -24.33 0.33
C ALA A 77 3.72 -23.56 -0.20
N GLN A 78 3.54 -22.67 -1.20
CA GLN A 78 4.64 -21.87 -1.77
C GLN A 78 5.21 -20.84 -0.79
N ILE A 79 4.45 -20.43 0.22
CA ILE A 79 4.86 -19.43 1.22
C ILE A 79 4.89 -20.01 2.63
N ASN A 80 5.28 -21.28 2.75
CA ASN A 80 5.51 -21.99 4.02
C ASN A 80 4.33 -21.94 5.01
N ASN A 81 3.10 -22.08 4.50
CA ASN A 81 1.87 -22.07 5.30
C ASN A 81 1.66 -20.77 6.09
N SER A 82 2.07 -19.62 5.53
CA SER A 82 2.01 -18.32 6.21
C SER A 82 0.61 -17.70 6.32
N PHE A 83 -0.42 -18.33 5.77
CA PHE A 83 -1.82 -17.95 6.02
C PHE A 83 -2.72 -19.16 6.26
N THR A 84 -3.94 -18.91 6.72
CA THR A 84 -4.96 -19.94 6.88
C THR A 84 -6.23 -19.53 6.15
N PHE A 85 -7.08 -20.50 5.80
CA PHE A 85 -8.35 -20.20 5.16
C PHE A 85 -9.42 -21.24 5.49
N GLN A 86 -10.68 -20.83 5.38
CA GLN A 86 -11.85 -21.70 5.50
C GLN A 86 -12.85 -21.39 4.38
N LEU A 87 -13.45 -22.45 3.83
CA LEU A 87 -14.48 -22.35 2.80
C LEU A 87 -15.86 -22.61 3.42
N TYR A 88 -16.83 -21.76 3.08
CA TYR A 88 -18.22 -21.85 3.51
C TYR A 88 -19.15 -21.88 2.30
N ASN A 89 -20.27 -22.59 2.44
CA ASN A 89 -21.37 -22.49 1.47
C ASN A 89 -22.10 -21.16 1.65
N LEU A 90 -22.68 -20.65 0.56
CA LEU A 90 -23.67 -19.57 0.65
C LEU A 90 -24.83 -20.00 1.54
N SER A 91 -25.19 -19.17 2.52
CA SER A 91 -26.22 -19.45 3.52
C SER A 91 -27.09 -18.22 3.75
N PHE A 92 -28.39 -18.39 3.62
CA PHE A 92 -29.40 -17.34 3.77
C PHE A 92 -30.53 -17.84 4.69
N PRO A 93 -31.30 -16.94 5.32
CA PRO A 93 -32.46 -17.34 6.10
C PRO A 93 -33.46 -18.12 5.25
N GLN A 94 -34.05 -19.19 5.82
CA GLN A 94 -35.09 -20.00 5.15
C GLN A 94 -36.29 -19.14 4.73
N SER A 95 -36.66 -18.16 5.56
CA SER A 95 -37.66 -17.18 5.20
C SER A 95 -37.14 -16.28 4.08
N LYS A 96 -37.79 -16.35 2.91
CA LYS A 96 -37.47 -15.51 1.74
C LYS A 96 -36.06 -15.72 1.20
N GLU A 97 -35.51 -16.93 1.34
CA GLU A 97 -34.18 -17.29 0.83
C GLU A 97 -33.95 -16.80 -0.61
N LYS A 98 -34.93 -17.06 -1.49
CA LYS A 98 -34.84 -16.66 -2.91
C LYS A 98 -34.73 -15.15 -3.08
N GLU A 99 -35.53 -14.38 -2.34
CA GLU A 99 -35.51 -12.92 -2.41
C GLU A 99 -34.18 -12.35 -1.92
N TRP A 100 -33.63 -12.90 -0.82
CA TRP A 100 -32.32 -12.50 -0.31
C TRP A 100 -31.20 -12.83 -1.29
N ARG A 101 -31.24 -14.01 -1.90
CA ARG A 101 -30.28 -14.45 -2.91
C ARG A 101 -30.33 -13.57 -4.17
N GLU A 102 -31.50 -13.04 -4.51
CA GLU A 102 -31.74 -12.24 -5.72
C GLU A 102 -31.70 -10.71 -5.50
N LEU A 103 -31.57 -10.23 -4.25
CA LEU A 103 -31.66 -8.81 -3.85
C LEU A 103 -30.79 -7.86 -4.70
N PHE A 104 -29.58 -8.30 -5.06
CA PHE A 104 -28.71 -7.59 -6.00
C PHE A 104 -27.88 -8.60 -6.77
N ARG A 105 -27.07 -9.36 -6.02
CA ARG A 105 -26.40 -10.59 -6.44
C ARG A 105 -26.30 -11.50 -5.21
N PRO A 106 -26.32 -12.83 -5.37
CA PRO A 106 -26.19 -13.75 -4.24
C PRO A 106 -24.99 -13.42 -3.36
N CYS A 107 -23.86 -13.08 -3.98
CA CYS A 107 -22.64 -12.75 -3.28
C CYS A 107 -22.71 -11.48 -2.43
N ALA A 108 -23.45 -10.48 -2.89
CA ALA A 108 -23.47 -9.19 -2.21
C ALA A 108 -24.36 -9.25 -0.96
N SER A 109 -25.50 -9.94 -1.04
CA SER A 109 -26.43 -10.07 0.09
C SER A 109 -25.96 -11.02 1.19
N GLN A 110 -25.07 -11.98 0.89
CA GLN A 110 -24.47 -12.87 1.89
C GLN A 110 -23.84 -12.10 3.06
N ARG A 111 -23.25 -10.92 2.79
CA ARG A 111 -22.56 -10.10 3.81
C ARG A 111 -23.49 -9.67 4.95
N LEU A 112 -24.78 -9.50 4.68
CA LEU A 112 -25.78 -9.07 5.66
C LEU A 112 -25.98 -10.11 6.78
N PHE A 113 -25.68 -11.38 6.52
CA PHE A 113 -25.95 -12.50 7.42
C PHE A 113 -24.68 -13.04 8.12
N LEU A 114 -23.51 -12.46 7.84
CA LEU A 114 -22.25 -12.88 8.47
C LEU A 114 -22.27 -12.85 10.01
N PRO A 115 -22.93 -11.89 10.69
CA PRO A 115 -22.98 -11.90 12.15
C PRO A 115 -23.55 -13.20 12.77
N ASP A 116 -24.58 -13.78 12.14
CA ASP A 116 -25.26 -15.00 12.63
C ASP A 116 -24.59 -16.29 12.13
N ILE A 117 -23.83 -16.21 11.03
CA ILE A 117 -23.13 -17.37 10.46
C ILE A 117 -21.78 -17.60 11.16
N LEU A 118 -21.03 -16.53 11.41
CA LEU A 118 -19.67 -16.58 11.97
C LEU A 118 -19.71 -16.29 13.48
N ASN A 119 -20.26 -17.23 14.25
CA ASN A 119 -20.49 -17.07 15.70
C ASN A 119 -19.21 -17.10 16.54
N ASP A 120 -18.14 -17.66 15.99
CA ASP A 120 -16.80 -17.79 16.58
C ASP A 120 -15.85 -16.66 16.17
N VAL A 121 -16.31 -15.73 15.32
CA VAL A 121 -15.53 -14.57 14.86
C VAL A 121 -16.12 -13.30 15.48
N ASP A 122 -15.25 -12.51 16.13
CA ASP A 122 -15.63 -11.23 16.74
C ASP A 122 -15.37 -10.04 15.84
N LYS A 123 -14.24 -10.03 15.13
CA LYS A 123 -13.82 -8.94 14.23
C LYS A 123 -13.55 -9.50 12.85
N LEU A 124 -14.08 -8.82 11.84
CA LEU A 124 -14.00 -9.24 10.45
C LEU A 124 -13.78 -8.03 9.53
N LEU A 125 -12.84 -8.16 8.59
CA LEU A 125 -12.74 -7.27 7.44
C LEU A 125 -13.42 -7.94 6.25
N TYR A 126 -14.62 -7.50 5.89
CA TYR A 126 -15.29 -7.93 4.68
C TYR A 126 -14.77 -7.11 3.48
N VAL A 127 -14.48 -7.79 2.37
CA VAL A 127 -14.11 -7.15 1.09
C VAL A 127 -14.86 -7.79 -0.09
N ASP A 128 -15.20 -6.97 -1.09
CA ASP A 128 -15.71 -7.47 -2.38
C ASP A 128 -14.59 -8.19 -3.18
N THR A 129 -14.97 -9.05 -4.13
CA THR A 129 -13.99 -9.83 -4.92
C THR A 129 -13.08 -8.95 -5.78
N ASP A 130 -13.56 -7.78 -6.20
CA ASP A 130 -12.85 -6.78 -6.99
C ASP A 130 -12.15 -5.72 -6.10
N VAL A 131 -11.64 -6.14 -4.94
CA VAL A 131 -10.79 -5.33 -4.06
C VAL A 131 -9.35 -5.81 -4.11
N LEU A 132 -8.39 -4.88 -4.15
CA LEU A 132 -6.96 -5.14 -4.07
C LEU A 132 -6.32 -4.28 -2.98
N PHE A 133 -5.50 -4.91 -2.16
CA PHE A 133 -4.64 -4.19 -1.21
C PHE A 133 -3.40 -3.70 -1.97
N VAL A 134 -3.08 -2.42 -1.80
CA VAL A 134 -1.88 -1.79 -2.38
C VAL A 134 -1.01 -1.12 -1.32
N ASN A 135 -1.38 -1.32 -0.04
CA ASN A 135 -0.60 -1.01 1.15
C ASN A 135 -0.95 -2.03 2.26
N GLU A 136 -0.29 -1.92 3.42
CA GLU A 136 -0.45 -2.84 4.54
C GLU A 136 -1.93 -3.08 4.91
N VAL A 137 -2.32 -4.36 5.00
CA VAL A 137 -3.65 -4.77 5.49
C VAL A 137 -3.90 -4.21 6.90
N PHE A 138 -2.82 -4.05 7.68
CA PHE A 138 -2.85 -3.45 9.01
C PHE A 138 -3.44 -2.03 9.00
N ASP A 139 -3.19 -1.23 7.95
CA ASP A 139 -3.69 0.14 7.88
C ASP A 139 -5.22 0.21 7.92
N VAL A 140 -5.90 -0.76 7.30
CA VAL A 140 -7.35 -0.91 7.36
C VAL A 140 -7.72 -1.49 8.72
N TRP A 141 -7.11 -2.64 9.08
CA TRP A 141 -7.46 -3.42 10.27
C TRP A 141 -7.40 -2.62 11.58
N GLN A 142 -6.38 -1.76 11.73
CA GLN A 142 -6.18 -0.95 12.94
C GLN A 142 -7.34 0.02 13.24
N HIS A 143 -8.26 0.28 12.30
CA HIS A 143 -9.43 1.11 12.55
C HIS A 143 -10.41 0.49 13.57
N PHE A 144 -10.33 -0.82 13.84
CA PHE A 144 -11.01 -1.40 15.01
C PHE A 144 -10.56 -0.74 16.33
N HIS A 145 -9.30 -0.32 16.46
CA HIS A 145 -8.81 0.39 17.65
C HIS A 145 -9.29 1.85 17.72
N LYS A 146 -9.78 2.40 16.60
CA LYS A 146 -10.36 3.74 16.53
C LYS A 146 -11.87 3.73 16.79
N MET A 147 -12.51 2.55 16.81
CA MET A 147 -13.94 2.44 17.12
C MET A 147 -14.18 2.70 18.61
N ASN A 148 -15.20 3.50 18.91
CA ASN A 148 -15.68 3.68 20.27
C ASN A 148 -16.56 2.48 20.72
N SER A 149 -17.10 2.54 21.94
CA SER A 149 -17.92 1.46 22.49
C SER A 149 -19.22 1.22 21.70
N SER A 150 -19.85 2.26 21.12
CA SER A 150 -21.11 2.13 20.38
C SER A 150 -20.90 1.61 18.95
N GLN A 151 -19.77 1.92 18.31
CA GLN A 151 -19.54 1.59 16.90
C GLN A 151 -19.39 0.08 16.67
N LEU A 152 -20.13 -0.43 15.68
CA LEU A 152 -20.18 -1.85 15.28
C LEU A 152 -19.57 -2.11 13.89
N ALA A 153 -19.34 -1.06 13.10
CA ALA A 153 -18.71 -1.18 11.79
C ALA A 153 -17.90 0.06 11.41
N ALA A 154 -17.04 -0.06 10.41
CA ALA A 154 -16.44 1.07 9.71
C ALA A 154 -16.56 0.94 8.19
N LEU A 155 -16.91 2.05 7.54
CA LEU A 155 -17.13 2.16 6.09
C LEU A 155 -16.61 3.51 5.57
N THR A 156 -16.34 3.60 4.26
CA THR A 156 -15.98 4.85 3.60
C THR A 156 -17.25 5.52 3.06
N PRO A 157 -17.26 6.86 2.91
CA PRO A 157 -18.31 7.52 2.15
C PRO A 157 -18.44 6.93 0.74
N GLU A 158 -19.66 6.92 0.20
CA GLU A 158 -19.88 6.52 -1.19
C GLU A 158 -19.34 7.58 -2.17
N HIS A 159 -19.28 8.85 -1.76
CA HIS A 159 -18.65 9.93 -2.52
C HIS A 159 -17.98 10.93 -1.57
N GLU A 160 -17.03 11.68 -2.11
CA GLU A 160 -16.37 12.79 -1.41
C GLU A 160 -17.03 14.15 -1.71
N GLU A 161 -17.75 14.26 -2.85
CA GLU A 161 -18.37 15.51 -3.31
C GLU A 161 -19.88 15.33 -3.59
N PRO A 162 -20.76 16.17 -3.02
CA PRO A 162 -22.21 16.08 -3.24
C PRO A 162 -22.65 16.21 -4.70
N ASN A 163 -21.93 16.96 -5.52
CA ASN A 163 -22.33 17.20 -6.92
C ASN A 163 -22.27 15.92 -7.78
N VAL A 164 -21.46 14.94 -7.40
CA VAL A 164 -21.30 13.67 -8.11
C VAL A 164 -21.94 12.49 -7.38
N GLY A 165 -22.39 12.69 -6.13
CA GLY A 165 -23.00 11.65 -5.31
C GLY A 165 -24.32 11.14 -5.86
N TRP A 166 -24.53 9.81 -5.84
CA TRP A 166 -25.80 9.24 -6.30
C TRP A 166 -26.84 9.07 -5.18
N TYR A 167 -26.44 8.89 -3.93
CA TYR A 167 -27.41 8.78 -2.83
C TYR A 167 -28.21 10.08 -2.68
N ASN A 168 -27.53 11.22 -2.53
CA ASN A 168 -28.18 12.53 -2.43
C ASN A 168 -28.96 12.96 -3.67
N ARG A 169 -28.65 12.40 -4.85
CA ARG A 169 -29.31 12.77 -6.11
C ARG A 169 -30.45 11.84 -6.51
N PHE A 170 -30.40 10.57 -6.13
CA PHE A 170 -31.27 9.54 -6.71
C PHE A 170 -31.88 8.57 -5.69
N ALA A 171 -31.34 8.44 -4.48
CA ALA A 171 -31.91 7.54 -3.48
C ALA A 171 -33.32 8.00 -3.06
N ARG A 172 -34.23 7.03 -2.93
CA ARG A 172 -35.61 7.24 -2.46
C ARG A 172 -35.88 6.55 -1.13
N HIS A 173 -34.83 6.28 -0.38
CA HIS A 173 -34.83 5.68 0.95
C HIS A 173 -33.86 6.46 1.85
N PRO A 174 -33.92 6.22 3.16
CA PRO A 174 -32.93 6.80 4.08
C PRO A 174 -31.53 6.21 3.86
N TYR A 175 -30.49 7.05 3.95
CA TYR A 175 -29.09 6.63 3.81
C TYR A 175 -28.20 7.39 4.78
N TYR A 176 -27.03 6.83 5.10
CA TYR A 176 -26.16 7.43 6.11
C TYR A 176 -25.55 8.77 5.67
N GLY A 177 -25.59 9.76 6.56
CA GLY A 177 -24.96 11.06 6.33
C GLY A 177 -25.50 11.77 5.09
N GLU A 178 -24.65 12.55 4.43
CA GLU A 178 -25.04 13.32 3.24
C GLU A 178 -24.91 12.52 1.94
N LEU A 179 -24.02 11.52 1.89
CA LEU A 179 -23.59 10.89 0.64
C LEU A 179 -23.76 9.37 0.62
N GLY A 180 -24.25 8.78 1.71
CA GLY A 180 -24.25 7.33 1.90
C GLY A 180 -22.83 6.77 2.06
N VAL A 181 -22.77 5.47 2.28
CA VAL A 181 -21.52 4.70 2.44
C VAL A 181 -21.43 3.55 1.46
N ASN A 182 -20.20 3.19 1.09
CA ASN A 182 -19.93 2.07 0.18
C ASN A 182 -19.60 0.81 0.97
N SER A 183 -20.28 -0.31 0.67
CA SER A 183 -20.16 -1.56 1.44
C SER A 183 -19.01 -2.48 0.99
N GLY A 184 -18.25 -2.12 -0.05
CA GLY A 184 -17.25 -3.00 -0.66
C GLY A 184 -16.00 -3.27 0.17
N VAL A 185 -15.72 -2.43 1.17
CA VAL A 185 -14.68 -2.66 2.18
C VAL A 185 -15.28 -2.26 3.53
N MET A 186 -15.57 -3.24 4.38
CA MET A 186 -16.32 -3.06 5.62
C MET A 186 -15.62 -3.76 6.78
N LEU A 187 -15.24 -2.99 7.81
CA LEU A 187 -14.89 -3.57 9.10
C LEU A 187 -16.17 -3.86 9.87
N MET A 188 -16.26 -5.05 10.44
CA MET A 188 -17.44 -5.55 11.16
C MET A 188 -17.00 -6.09 12.52
N ASP A 189 -17.48 -5.47 13.60
CA ASP A 189 -17.43 -6.08 14.94
C ASP A 189 -18.66 -6.98 15.07
N LEU A 190 -18.53 -8.23 14.62
CA LEU A 190 -19.61 -9.20 14.56
C LEU A 190 -20.20 -9.48 15.93
N ARG A 191 -19.40 -9.42 17.00
CA ARG A 191 -19.89 -9.56 18.38
C ARG A 191 -20.88 -8.44 18.70
N LYS A 192 -20.49 -7.18 18.47
CA LYS A 192 -21.41 -6.04 18.67
C LYS A 192 -22.60 -6.07 17.72
N MET A 193 -22.43 -6.55 16.48
CA MET A 193 -23.54 -6.69 15.52
C MET A 193 -24.57 -7.73 15.99
N ARG A 194 -24.12 -8.85 16.57
CA ARG A 194 -24.99 -9.85 17.23
C ARG A 194 -25.70 -9.26 18.45
N GLU A 195 -24.97 -8.57 19.34
CA GLU A 195 -25.54 -7.90 20.52
C GLU A 195 -26.58 -6.84 20.15
N PHE A 196 -26.34 -6.10 19.05
CA PHE A 196 -27.27 -5.13 18.47
C PHE A 196 -28.50 -5.79 17.83
N GLY A 197 -28.47 -7.09 17.53
CA GLY A 197 -29.54 -7.79 16.82
C GLY A 197 -29.60 -7.43 15.34
N TRP A 198 -28.47 -7.16 14.69
CA TRP A 198 -28.36 -6.73 13.28
C TRP A 198 -29.30 -7.49 12.32
N VAL A 199 -29.25 -8.82 12.34
CA VAL A 199 -30.03 -9.67 11.41
C VAL A 199 -31.55 -9.53 11.64
N SER A 200 -31.98 -9.20 12.85
CA SER A 200 -33.41 -9.03 13.17
C SER A 200 -34.06 -7.84 12.48
N TYR A 201 -33.28 -6.80 12.13
CA TYR A 201 -33.78 -5.62 11.41
C TYR A 201 -34.00 -5.87 9.91
N LEU A 202 -33.27 -6.82 9.32
CA LEU A 202 -33.22 -7.00 7.87
C LEU A 202 -34.60 -7.26 7.24
N PRO A 203 -35.45 -8.18 7.76
CA PRO A 203 -36.75 -8.45 7.13
C PRO A 203 -37.68 -7.24 7.12
N GLY A 204 -37.70 -6.45 8.19
CA GLY A 204 -38.54 -5.25 8.30
C GLY A 204 -38.09 -4.14 7.34
N ILE A 205 -36.78 -3.91 7.24
CA ILE A 205 -36.20 -2.95 6.30
C ILE A 205 -36.48 -3.39 4.86
N TYR A 206 -36.21 -4.66 4.54
CA TYR A 206 -36.45 -5.18 3.20
C TYR A 206 -37.93 -5.04 2.81
N GLU A 207 -38.88 -5.45 3.66
CA GLU A 207 -40.30 -5.30 3.33
C GLU A 207 -40.73 -3.85 3.10
N THR A 208 -40.19 -2.93 3.89
CA THR A 208 -40.52 -1.52 3.80
C THR A 208 -39.96 -0.89 2.52
N PHE A 209 -38.74 -1.26 2.13
CA PHE A 209 -37.99 -0.55 1.10
C PHE A 209 -37.70 -1.36 -0.16
N LYS A 210 -38.15 -2.62 -0.30
CA LYS A 210 -37.83 -3.53 -1.44
C LYS A 210 -38.09 -2.95 -2.83
N LEU A 211 -38.99 -1.97 -2.97
CA LEU A 211 -39.26 -1.28 -4.24
C LEU A 211 -38.34 -0.08 -4.52
N ASN A 212 -37.55 0.36 -3.54
CA ASN A 212 -36.76 1.59 -3.56
C ASN A 212 -35.27 1.36 -3.20
N ILE A 213 -34.80 0.11 -3.10
CA ILE A 213 -33.40 -0.26 -2.79
C ILE A 213 -32.63 -0.77 -4.03
N PRO A 214 -32.37 0.07 -5.05
CA PRO A 214 -31.75 -0.38 -6.30
C PRO A 214 -30.30 -0.90 -6.14
N TRP A 215 -29.63 -0.58 -5.03
CA TRP A 215 -28.29 -1.08 -4.70
C TRP A 215 -28.30 -2.18 -3.63
N GLY A 216 -29.50 -2.75 -3.35
CA GLY A 216 -29.68 -3.98 -2.60
C GLY A 216 -29.11 -3.95 -1.18
N ASP A 217 -28.10 -4.80 -0.93
CA ASP A 217 -27.47 -4.96 0.38
C ASP A 217 -26.82 -3.67 0.90
N GLN A 218 -26.19 -2.90 0.02
CA GLN A 218 -25.59 -1.62 0.41
C GLN A 218 -26.64 -0.63 0.91
N ASP A 219 -27.84 -0.65 0.33
CA ASP A 219 -28.92 0.23 0.74
C ASP A 219 -29.48 -0.17 2.10
N ILE A 220 -29.63 -1.47 2.37
CA ILE A 220 -30.03 -1.95 3.69
C ILE A 220 -29.02 -1.50 4.76
N ILE A 221 -27.71 -1.61 4.47
CA ILE A 221 -26.65 -1.12 5.36
C ILE A 221 -26.78 0.39 5.60
N ASN A 222 -26.99 1.18 4.55
CA ASN A 222 -27.19 2.62 4.63
C ASN A 222 -28.45 3.00 5.44
N ILE A 223 -29.55 2.26 5.28
CA ILE A 223 -30.79 2.48 6.04
C ILE A 223 -30.57 2.21 7.53
N ILE A 224 -29.87 1.12 7.89
CA ILE A 224 -29.56 0.83 9.30
C ILE A 224 -28.77 2.00 9.90
N PHE A 225 -27.70 2.43 9.25
CA PHE A 225 -26.87 3.51 9.79
C PHE A 225 -27.53 4.90 9.71
N PHE A 226 -28.51 5.13 8.85
CA PHE A 226 -29.35 6.33 8.91
C PHE A 226 -30.09 6.42 10.26
N TYR A 227 -30.68 5.31 10.73
CA TYR A 227 -31.41 5.29 11.99
C TYR A 227 -30.49 5.18 13.21
N TYR A 228 -29.28 4.63 13.03
CA TYR A 228 -28.30 4.43 14.10
C TYR A 228 -26.92 5.00 13.73
N PRO A 229 -26.79 6.33 13.56
CA PRO A 229 -25.58 6.94 13.03
C PRO A 229 -24.38 6.83 13.98
N ASP A 230 -24.62 6.70 15.29
CA ASP A 230 -23.59 6.52 16.33
C ASP A 230 -22.95 5.11 16.32
N LYS A 231 -23.51 4.19 15.52
CA LYS A 231 -23.04 2.81 15.36
C LYS A 231 -22.01 2.65 14.24
N LEU A 232 -21.75 3.70 13.46
CA LEU A 232 -20.80 3.67 12.35
C LEU A 232 -19.58 4.54 12.62
N LEU A 233 -18.39 4.00 12.33
CA LEU A 233 -17.17 4.79 12.14
C LEU A 233 -17.00 5.07 10.64
N ILE A 234 -16.76 6.34 10.27
CA ILE A 234 -16.34 6.66 8.92
C ILE A 234 -14.82 6.72 8.86
N TYR A 235 -14.24 5.90 7.99
CA TYR A 235 -12.81 5.94 7.70
C TYR A 235 -12.51 6.54 6.31
N PRO A 236 -11.29 7.08 6.09
CA PRO A 236 -10.95 7.80 4.87
C PRO A 236 -11.14 7.02 3.56
N CYS A 237 -11.48 7.73 2.48
CA CYS A 237 -11.68 7.20 1.13
C CYS A 237 -10.50 6.39 0.55
N ARG A 238 -9.28 6.57 1.06
CA ARG A 238 -8.09 5.79 0.64
C ARG A 238 -8.17 4.29 0.94
N TYR A 239 -9.08 3.88 1.83
CA TYR A 239 -9.34 2.49 2.21
C TYR A 239 -10.44 1.83 1.38
N ASN A 240 -11.00 2.52 0.40
CA ASN A 240 -11.95 1.98 -0.58
C ASN A 240 -11.90 2.85 -1.84
N TYR A 241 -10.73 2.93 -2.45
CA TYR A 241 -10.48 3.87 -3.55
C TYR A 241 -11.09 3.36 -4.86
N ARG A 242 -12.14 4.03 -5.33
CA ARG A 242 -12.88 3.70 -6.56
C ARG A 242 -12.54 4.64 -7.71
N GLY A 243 -12.91 4.26 -8.92
CA GLY A 243 -12.69 5.09 -10.12
C GLY A 243 -13.38 6.46 -10.07
N ASP A 244 -14.44 6.60 -9.27
CA ASP A 244 -15.12 7.88 -9.02
C ASP A 244 -14.19 8.90 -8.35
N HIS A 245 -13.21 8.45 -7.57
CA HIS A 245 -12.26 9.33 -6.88
C HIS A 245 -11.23 9.98 -7.81
N CYS A 246 -11.09 9.49 -9.05
CA CYS A 246 -10.14 10.02 -10.04
C CYS A 246 -10.72 10.19 -11.45
N MET A 247 -12.05 10.24 -11.59
CA MET A 247 -12.69 10.28 -12.91
C MET A 247 -12.40 11.59 -13.68
N TYR A 248 -12.45 12.73 -12.99
CA TYR A 248 -12.27 14.07 -13.58
C TYR A 248 -11.11 14.84 -12.94
N LYS A 249 -11.01 14.74 -11.61
CA LYS A 249 -9.94 15.24 -10.75
C LYS A 249 -9.82 14.26 -9.59
N SER A 250 -8.71 14.33 -8.86
CA SER A 250 -8.62 13.64 -7.58
C SER A 250 -9.52 14.37 -6.57
N VAL A 251 -10.39 13.62 -5.90
CA VAL A 251 -11.32 14.15 -4.88
C VAL A 251 -11.11 13.53 -3.50
N CYS A 252 -10.32 12.46 -3.42
CA CYS A 252 -9.98 11.81 -2.17
C CYS A 252 -8.70 12.46 -1.59
N LYS A 253 -8.87 13.46 -0.72
CA LYS A 253 -7.74 14.23 -0.15
C LYS A 253 -6.78 13.35 0.65
N ASP A 254 -7.30 12.38 1.39
CA ASP A 254 -6.47 11.41 2.12
C ASP A 254 -5.60 10.57 1.18
N ALA A 255 -6.12 10.20 0.01
CA ALA A 255 -5.32 9.48 -0.98
C ALA A 255 -4.26 10.37 -1.63
N GLU A 256 -4.51 11.67 -1.78
CA GLU A 256 -3.51 12.64 -2.26
C GLU A 256 -2.38 12.84 -1.25
N MET A 257 -2.74 12.95 0.03
CA MET A 257 -1.80 13.28 1.10
C MET A 257 -1.00 12.06 1.55
N TYR A 258 -1.68 10.93 1.75
CA TYR A 258 -1.11 9.75 2.37
C TYR A 258 -1.08 8.54 1.46
N GLY A 259 -1.69 8.63 0.27
CA GLY A 259 -1.70 7.53 -0.68
C GLY A 259 -2.93 6.64 -0.69
N ILE A 260 -3.03 5.75 -1.66
CA ILE A 260 -4.09 4.73 -1.70
C ILE A 260 -3.64 3.50 -0.91
N SER A 261 -4.52 2.95 -0.07
CA SER A 261 -4.27 1.70 0.67
C SER A 261 -5.04 0.52 0.06
N VAL A 262 -6.28 0.76 -0.38
CA VAL A 262 -7.13 -0.27 -0.97
C VAL A 262 -7.77 0.26 -2.25
N VAL A 263 -7.62 -0.47 -3.35
CA VAL A 263 -8.22 -0.17 -4.65
C VAL A 263 -9.44 -1.05 -4.85
N HIS A 264 -10.56 -0.46 -5.22
CA HIS A 264 -11.82 -1.16 -5.48
C HIS A 264 -12.22 -1.00 -6.95
N GLY A 265 -12.08 -2.10 -7.70
CA GLY A 265 -12.39 -2.27 -9.12
C GLY A 265 -13.88 -2.27 -9.48
N SER A 266 -14.70 -1.61 -8.66
CA SER A 266 -16.15 -1.44 -8.81
C SER A 266 -16.55 -1.12 -10.26
N ARG A 267 -17.74 -1.57 -10.68
CA ARG A 267 -18.24 -1.41 -12.07
C ARG A 267 -17.33 -2.02 -13.14
N SER A 268 -16.66 -3.11 -12.79
CA SER A 268 -15.79 -3.88 -13.66
C SER A 268 -14.58 -3.09 -14.18
N LEU A 269 -14.07 -2.13 -13.39
CA LEU A 269 -12.94 -1.30 -13.82
C LEU A 269 -11.65 -2.10 -14.03
N PHE A 270 -11.49 -3.24 -13.36
CA PHE A 270 -10.38 -4.16 -13.61
C PHE A 270 -10.42 -4.82 -14.99
N HIS A 271 -11.59 -4.90 -15.62
CA HIS A 271 -11.79 -5.64 -16.87
C HIS A 271 -12.06 -4.74 -18.08
N THR A 272 -12.06 -3.41 -17.90
CA THR A 272 -12.39 -2.45 -18.95
C THR A 272 -11.30 -1.42 -19.16
N GLU A 273 -11.25 -0.82 -20.36
CA GLU A 273 -10.33 0.27 -20.69
C GLU A 273 -10.82 1.64 -20.16
N LYS A 274 -11.90 1.68 -19.37
CA LYS A 274 -12.45 2.92 -18.83
C LYS A 274 -11.49 3.58 -17.84
N GLN A 275 -10.80 2.78 -17.03
CA GLN A 275 -9.76 3.21 -16.11
C GLN A 275 -8.53 2.30 -16.27
N PRO A 276 -7.63 2.58 -17.23
CA PRO A 276 -6.50 1.71 -17.55
C PRO A 276 -5.60 1.39 -16.35
N ILE A 277 -5.52 2.29 -15.36
CA ILE A 277 -4.73 2.09 -14.14
C ILE A 277 -5.29 0.93 -13.29
N PHE A 278 -6.62 0.88 -13.11
CA PHE A 278 -7.25 -0.16 -12.31
C PHE A 278 -7.00 -1.52 -12.95
N LYS A 279 -7.18 -1.61 -14.27
CA LYS A 279 -6.84 -2.80 -15.06
C LYS A 279 -5.36 -3.15 -14.98
N ALA A 280 -4.47 -2.17 -15.06
CA ALA A 280 -3.03 -2.38 -14.98
C ALA A 280 -2.59 -2.94 -13.62
N ILE A 281 -3.12 -2.41 -12.50
CA ILE A 281 -2.87 -2.92 -11.15
C ILE A 281 -3.39 -4.36 -11.03
N TYR A 282 -4.63 -4.62 -11.48
CA TYR A 282 -5.22 -5.96 -11.44
C TYR A 282 -4.40 -6.97 -12.24
N ASN A 283 -3.98 -6.62 -13.46
CA ASN A 283 -3.15 -7.47 -14.30
C ASN A 283 -1.79 -7.75 -13.64
N ALA A 284 -1.18 -6.75 -12.99
CA ALA A 284 0.11 -6.94 -12.31
C ALA A 284 0.01 -8.00 -11.20
N PHE A 285 -1.04 -7.95 -10.36
CA PHE A 285 -1.28 -9.00 -9.35
C PHE A 285 -1.73 -10.34 -9.96
N GLY A 286 -2.41 -10.30 -11.11
CA GLY A 286 -2.78 -11.50 -11.86
C GLY A 286 -1.56 -12.27 -12.35
N GLU A 287 -0.59 -11.56 -12.93
CA GLU A 287 0.65 -12.11 -13.48
C GLU A 287 1.65 -12.53 -12.40
N TYR A 288 1.68 -11.83 -11.27
CA TYR A 288 2.55 -12.14 -10.13
C TYR A 288 2.31 -13.57 -9.60
N GLN A 289 3.38 -14.36 -9.51
CA GLN A 289 3.35 -15.67 -8.86
C GLN A 289 3.74 -15.55 -7.40
N ILE A 290 2.95 -16.15 -6.52
CA ILE A 290 3.20 -16.08 -5.09
C ILE A 290 4.55 -16.76 -4.76
N GLY A 291 5.38 -16.09 -3.95
CA GLY A 291 6.72 -16.57 -3.57
C GLY A 291 7.85 -16.04 -4.45
N GLU A 292 7.55 -15.42 -5.60
CA GLU A 292 8.52 -14.61 -6.34
C GLU A 292 8.66 -13.22 -5.70
N ASP A 293 9.68 -12.47 -6.08
CA ASP A 293 9.83 -11.08 -5.65
C ASP A 293 8.67 -10.23 -6.22
N PRO A 294 7.79 -9.65 -5.37
CA PRO A 294 6.72 -8.77 -5.82
C PRO A 294 7.26 -7.54 -6.55
N ALA A 295 8.49 -7.07 -6.24
CA ALA A 295 9.09 -5.90 -6.87
C ALA A 295 9.25 -6.10 -8.38
N GLU A 296 9.77 -7.25 -8.81
CA GLU A 296 9.98 -7.54 -10.22
C GLU A 296 8.65 -7.49 -10.99
N HIS A 297 7.57 -8.05 -10.45
CA HIS A 297 6.31 -8.14 -11.17
C HIS A 297 5.46 -6.88 -11.07
N LEU A 298 5.42 -6.27 -9.89
CA LEU A 298 4.59 -5.12 -9.60
C LEU A 298 5.26 -3.79 -9.96
N LEU A 299 6.58 -3.75 -10.22
CA LEU A 299 7.30 -2.51 -10.56
C LEU A 299 7.95 -2.52 -11.94
N SER A 300 8.39 -3.67 -12.48
CA SER A 300 9.20 -3.72 -13.71
C SER A 300 8.39 -3.86 -15.02
N LYS A 301 7.11 -4.26 -14.96
CA LYS A 301 6.29 -4.54 -16.15
C LYS A 301 5.56 -3.32 -16.76
N PRO A 302 5.15 -3.37 -18.05
CA PRO A 302 4.67 -2.22 -18.84
C PRO A 302 3.38 -1.54 -18.35
N ALA A 303 2.71 -2.10 -17.34
CA ALA A 303 1.59 -1.49 -16.62
C ALA A 303 1.89 -0.06 -16.12
N PHE A 304 3.18 0.27 -15.95
CA PHE A 304 3.67 1.55 -15.45
C PHE A 304 4.21 2.52 -16.53
N VAL A 305 4.03 2.21 -17.82
CA VAL A 305 4.52 3.00 -18.98
C VAL A 305 3.46 3.95 -19.57
N LEU A 306 2.25 3.99 -18.99
CA LEU A 306 1.12 4.75 -19.55
C LEU A 306 1.27 6.29 -19.53
N CYS A 307 2.29 6.86 -18.88
CA CYS A 307 2.62 8.30 -19.00
C CYS A 307 4.08 8.59 -19.46
N THR A 308 4.76 7.67 -20.15
CA THR A 308 6.12 7.92 -20.68
C THR A 308 6.23 8.03 -22.21
N LYS A 309 5.12 8.07 -22.97
CA LYS A 309 5.21 8.46 -24.39
C LYS A 309 5.69 9.91 -24.51
N LYS A 310 7.00 10.06 -24.75
CA LYS A 310 7.65 11.26 -25.28
C LYS A 310 6.84 11.77 -26.48
N ILE A 311 6.42 13.03 -26.35
CA ILE A 311 6.22 14.05 -27.39
C ILE A 311 6.50 13.54 -28.81
N GLY A 312 5.44 13.24 -29.56
CA GLY A 312 5.55 13.05 -31.01
C GLY A 312 5.91 14.37 -31.70
N VAL A 313 6.96 14.33 -32.51
CA VAL A 313 7.52 15.41 -33.34
C VAL A 313 6.44 16.24 -34.05
N ARG A 314 6.65 17.56 -34.09
CA ARG A 314 5.83 18.53 -34.86
C ARG A 314 5.83 18.16 -36.34
N TYR A 315 4.66 17.90 -36.91
CA TYR A 315 4.40 18.10 -38.34
C TYR A 315 3.37 19.23 -38.49
N ALA A 316 3.67 20.17 -39.39
CA ALA A 316 2.83 21.32 -39.67
C ALA A 316 1.51 20.90 -40.34
N GLY A 317 0.36 21.36 -39.84
CA GLY A 317 -0.94 21.19 -40.51
C GLY A 317 -2.20 21.36 -39.66
N HIS A 318 -2.96 22.42 -39.97
CA HIS A 318 -4.39 22.73 -39.73
C HIS A 318 -5.01 22.77 -38.31
N SER A 319 -5.64 23.92 -38.03
CA SER A 319 -6.05 24.48 -36.72
C SER A 319 -7.22 23.80 -35.99
N HIS A 320 -7.97 22.89 -36.62
CA HIS A 320 -9.09 22.21 -35.95
C HIS A 320 -8.62 21.01 -35.11
N TRP A 321 -7.71 20.19 -35.67
CA TRP A 321 -7.14 19.03 -34.97
C TRP A 321 -6.22 19.45 -33.83
N GLN A 322 -5.61 20.63 -33.90
CA GLN A 322 -4.80 21.20 -32.82
C GLN A 322 -5.63 21.53 -31.57
N ASN A 323 -6.88 22.01 -31.72
CA ASN A 323 -7.74 22.32 -30.57
C ASN A 323 -8.33 21.06 -29.91
N ILE A 324 -8.68 20.04 -30.70
CA ILE A 324 -9.09 18.72 -30.20
C ILE A 324 -7.90 18.02 -29.52
N LYS A 325 -6.72 18.08 -30.14
CA LYS A 325 -5.47 17.55 -29.59
C LYS A 325 -5.08 18.26 -28.29
N LYS A 326 -5.13 19.59 -28.23
CA LYS A 326 -4.87 20.38 -27.01
C LYS A 326 -5.87 20.07 -25.90
N THR A 327 -7.17 19.94 -26.21
CA THR A 327 -8.20 19.56 -25.23
C THR A 327 -8.00 18.12 -24.72
N LYS A 328 -7.61 17.21 -25.61
CA LYS A 328 -7.27 15.82 -25.27
C LYS A 328 -5.97 15.73 -24.47
N GLU A 329 -4.94 16.47 -24.84
CA GLU A 329 -3.66 16.58 -24.12
C GLU A 329 -3.83 17.19 -22.73
N THR A 330 -4.63 18.24 -22.56
CA THR A 330 -4.92 18.80 -21.22
C THR A 330 -5.70 17.81 -20.35
N LYS A 331 -6.67 17.06 -20.93
CA LYS A 331 -7.40 16.01 -20.23
C LYS A 331 -6.51 14.80 -19.91
N ASP A 332 -5.62 14.41 -20.82
CA ASP A 332 -4.66 13.31 -20.65
C ASP A 332 -3.54 13.71 -19.66
N GLN A 333 -3.17 14.99 -19.58
CA GLN A 333 -2.22 15.54 -18.60
C GLN A 333 -2.84 15.67 -17.20
N ALA A 334 -4.13 16.02 -17.09
CA ALA A 334 -4.88 15.96 -15.83
C ALA A 334 -5.03 14.51 -15.32
N LYS A 335 -5.32 13.56 -16.23
CA LYS A 335 -5.29 12.12 -15.94
C LYS A 335 -3.89 11.64 -15.54
N CYS A 336 -2.82 12.10 -16.20
CA CYS A 336 -1.44 11.80 -15.82
C CYS A 336 -1.01 12.40 -14.46
N LYS A 337 -1.60 13.53 -14.02
CA LYS A 337 -1.34 14.08 -12.68
C LYS A 337 -1.97 13.22 -11.57
N ALA A 338 -3.22 12.79 -11.74
CA ALA A 338 -3.86 11.82 -10.84
C ALA A 338 -3.12 10.45 -10.88
N TYR A 339 -2.69 10.02 -12.07
CA TYR A 339 -1.85 8.83 -12.31
C TYR A 339 -0.53 8.85 -11.54
N ASN A 340 0.17 9.98 -11.51
CA ASN A 340 1.44 10.12 -10.80
C ASN A 340 1.28 10.04 -9.28
N VAL A 341 0.14 10.41 -8.71
CA VAL A 341 -0.14 10.26 -7.26
C VAL A 341 -0.33 8.78 -6.92
N VAL A 342 -1.16 8.06 -7.68
CA VAL A 342 -1.42 6.62 -7.48
C VAL A 342 -0.15 5.79 -7.66
N ILE A 343 0.63 6.06 -8.71
CA ILE A 343 1.84 5.28 -9.02
C ILE A 343 3.04 5.65 -8.15
N ARG A 344 3.23 6.93 -7.79
CA ARG A 344 4.26 7.30 -6.81
C ARG A 344 3.97 6.66 -5.46
N GLN A 345 2.70 6.53 -5.09
CA GLN A 345 2.34 5.90 -3.83
C GLN A 345 2.49 4.39 -3.85
N ILE A 346 1.95 3.70 -4.86
CA ILE A 346 2.12 2.24 -4.97
C ILE A 346 3.61 1.91 -4.97
N ARG A 347 4.45 2.74 -5.62
CA ARG A 347 5.91 2.64 -5.49
C ARG A 347 6.37 2.86 -4.05
N LYS A 348 6.05 3.98 -3.42
CA LYS A 348 6.46 4.31 -2.04
C LYS A 348 6.08 3.20 -1.04
N GLU A 349 4.88 2.64 -1.14
CA GLU A 349 4.38 1.60 -0.22
C GLU A 349 4.89 0.20 -0.57
N VAL A 350 5.04 -0.15 -1.85
CA VAL A 350 5.72 -1.40 -2.25
C VAL A 350 7.18 -1.37 -1.80
N PHE A 351 7.89 -0.25 -1.99
CA PHE A 351 9.27 -0.09 -1.51
C PHE A 351 9.36 -0.10 0.03
N SER A 352 8.46 0.59 0.73
CA SER A 352 8.40 0.59 2.21
C SER A 352 8.06 -0.79 2.78
N ASN A 353 7.18 -1.56 2.14
CA ASN A 353 6.72 -2.85 2.66
C ASN A 353 7.64 -4.03 2.28
N ILE A 354 8.31 -3.98 1.12
CA ILE A 354 9.44 -4.87 0.82
C ILE A 354 10.56 -4.64 1.85
N ALA A 355 10.82 -3.38 2.18
CA ALA A 355 11.81 -3.02 3.19
C ALA A 355 11.49 -3.51 4.62
N LYS A 356 10.21 -3.70 4.94
CA LYS A 356 9.74 -4.27 6.21
C LYS A 356 9.61 -5.80 6.19
N ALA A 357 9.32 -6.39 5.03
CA ALA A 357 9.11 -7.83 4.86
C ALA A 357 10.43 -8.61 4.78
N ASP A 358 11.47 -8.03 4.18
CA ASP A 358 12.83 -8.56 4.22
C ASP A 358 13.58 -7.92 5.38
N GLY A 359 13.56 -8.58 6.53
CA GLY A 359 14.36 -8.23 7.71
C GLY A 359 15.89 -8.32 7.51
N ASN A 360 16.41 -8.03 6.31
CA ASN A 360 17.82 -8.16 5.93
C ASN A 360 18.40 -6.95 5.18
N LEU A 361 17.79 -5.78 5.30
CA LEU A 361 18.28 -4.55 4.66
C LEU A 361 19.66 -4.07 5.10
N LYS A 362 20.06 -4.39 6.34
CA LYS A 362 21.43 -4.16 6.82
C LYS A 362 22.49 -4.96 6.04
N SER A 363 22.10 -6.00 5.28
CA SER A 363 23.06 -6.82 4.52
C SER A 363 23.47 -6.22 3.17
N ALA A 364 22.76 -5.20 2.66
CA ALA A 364 23.09 -4.50 1.41
C ALA A 364 24.20 -3.44 1.58
N PHE A 365 24.43 -3.00 2.82
CA PHE A 365 25.46 -2.04 3.18
C PHE A 365 26.45 -2.68 4.15
N SER A 366 27.74 -2.37 4.01
CA SER A 366 28.74 -2.69 5.03
C SER A 366 28.92 -1.49 5.94
N PRO A 367 28.70 -1.62 7.26
CA PRO A 367 29.10 -0.58 8.18
C PRO A 367 30.64 -0.50 8.19
N LYS A 368 31.14 0.74 8.17
CA LYS A 368 32.55 1.08 8.17
C LYS A 368 32.80 2.19 9.18
N ALA A 369 33.95 2.14 9.84
CA ALA A 369 34.42 3.22 10.69
C ALA A 369 34.95 4.35 9.82
N TYR A 370 34.47 5.57 10.03
CA TYR A 370 35.00 6.79 9.41
C TYR A 370 35.55 7.68 10.51
N VAL A 371 36.84 7.99 10.44
CA VAL A 371 37.48 8.95 11.36
C VAL A 371 38.10 10.06 10.53
N VAL A 372 37.57 11.27 10.64
CA VAL A 372 38.12 12.46 9.97
C VAL A 372 39.12 13.11 10.91
N ALA A 373 40.38 13.18 10.50
CA ALA A 373 41.44 13.67 11.35
C ALA A 373 42.53 14.43 10.59
N LYS A 374 43.07 15.47 11.22
CA LYS A 374 44.16 16.28 10.69
C LYS A 374 45.50 15.83 11.31
N PRO A 375 46.54 15.59 10.50
CA PRO A 375 47.87 15.30 11.01
C PRO A 375 48.45 16.52 11.77
N PRO A 376 49.42 16.30 12.66
CA PRO A 376 50.15 17.40 13.31
C PRO A 376 50.69 18.44 12.32
N GLU A 377 50.74 19.72 12.71
CA GLU A 377 51.17 20.81 11.80
C GLU A 377 52.62 20.65 11.29
N ASP A 378 53.46 19.95 12.04
CA ASP A 378 54.87 19.71 11.72
C ASP A 378 55.12 18.41 10.93
N THR A 379 54.06 17.71 10.48
CA THR A 379 54.20 16.42 9.77
C THR A 379 54.87 16.60 8.40
N PRO A 380 56.07 16.04 8.17
CA PRO A 380 56.75 16.13 6.89
C PRO A 380 55.98 15.32 5.84
N ASN A 381 55.68 15.93 4.69
CA ASN A 381 54.94 15.27 3.60
C ASN A 381 53.65 14.58 4.09
N ALA A 382 52.75 15.39 4.67
CA ALA A 382 51.52 14.96 5.34
C ALA A 382 50.70 13.91 4.59
N SER A 383 50.69 13.90 3.25
CA SER A 383 50.00 12.89 2.44
C SER A 383 50.65 11.50 2.56
N GLU A 384 51.97 11.39 2.43
CA GLU A 384 52.68 10.11 2.52
C GLU A 384 52.66 9.56 3.96
N THR A 385 52.95 10.41 4.95
CA THR A 385 52.93 9.99 6.35
C THR A 385 51.54 9.56 6.80
N THR A 386 50.48 10.19 6.31
CA THR A 386 49.11 9.80 6.66
C THR A 386 48.72 8.44 6.08
N VAL A 387 49.23 8.07 4.90
CA VAL A 387 49.04 6.72 4.33
C VAL A 387 49.76 5.66 5.15
N GLU A 388 50.98 5.93 5.61
CA GLU A 388 51.70 5.03 6.51
C GLU A 388 50.99 4.88 7.86
N ASP A 389 50.55 6.00 8.44
CA ASP A 389 49.82 6.02 9.71
C ASP A 389 48.47 5.29 9.62
N ALA A 390 47.78 5.36 8.46
CA ALA A 390 46.52 4.64 8.22
C ALA A 390 46.66 3.13 8.47
N ILE A 391 47.76 2.53 8.00
CA ILE A 391 48.04 1.10 8.19
C ILE A 391 48.25 0.77 9.67
N GLU A 392 48.98 1.61 10.40
CA GLU A 392 49.25 1.38 11.83
C GLU A 392 48.00 1.54 12.70
N VAL A 393 47.13 2.49 12.34
CA VAL A 393 45.87 2.70 13.06
C VAL A 393 44.84 1.62 12.76
N GLY A 394 45.01 0.87 11.67
CA GLY A 394 44.13 -0.22 11.26
C GLY A 394 43.02 0.22 10.31
N ALA A 395 43.24 1.33 9.59
CA ALA A 395 42.36 1.74 8.50
C ALA A 395 42.65 0.86 7.26
N GLU A 396 41.59 0.49 6.56
CA GLU A 396 41.65 -0.19 5.27
C GLU A 396 42.00 0.78 4.14
N GLU A 397 41.55 2.03 4.26
CA GLU A 397 41.68 3.07 3.26
C GLU A 397 41.82 4.45 3.92
N VAL A 398 42.50 5.37 3.24
CA VAL A 398 42.61 6.76 3.68
C VAL A 398 42.58 7.70 2.48
N GLU A 399 41.76 8.74 2.58
CA GLU A 399 41.55 9.70 1.51
C GLU A 399 41.59 11.14 2.06
N PRO A 400 41.98 12.15 1.27
CA PRO A 400 41.79 13.54 1.64
C PRO A 400 40.31 13.85 1.92
N SER A 401 40.02 14.59 2.99
CA SER A 401 38.64 14.99 3.29
C SER A 401 38.14 16.02 2.28
N GLU A 402 36.98 15.75 1.67
CA GLU A 402 36.31 16.71 0.78
C GLU A 402 35.66 17.87 1.55
N GLU A 403 35.25 17.63 2.79
CA GLU A 403 34.56 18.60 3.65
C GLU A 403 35.53 19.52 4.40
N PHE A 404 36.67 18.99 4.86
CA PHE A 404 37.60 19.70 5.72
C PHE A 404 39.01 19.80 5.09
N PRO A 405 39.38 20.97 4.52
CA PRO A 405 40.69 21.15 3.89
C PRO A 405 41.85 20.84 4.85
N GLY A 406 42.73 19.93 4.43
CA GLY A 406 43.91 19.51 5.22
C GLY A 406 43.64 18.38 6.22
N TYR A 407 42.42 17.85 6.28
CA TYR A 407 42.08 16.63 7.01
C TYR A 407 42.08 15.41 6.09
N PHE A 408 42.17 14.24 6.68
CA PHE A 408 42.07 12.95 6.00
C PHE A 408 40.96 12.12 6.63
N THR A 409 40.25 11.37 5.81
CA THR A 409 39.22 10.42 6.21
C THR A 409 39.82 9.03 6.25
N PHE A 410 39.93 8.44 7.44
CA PHE A 410 40.39 7.08 7.67
C PHE A 410 39.19 6.13 7.70
N ILE A 411 39.18 5.14 6.81
CA ILE A 411 38.07 4.20 6.61
C ILE A 411 38.52 2.80 7.06
N GLY A 412 37.77 2.13 7.93
CA GLY A 412 38.10 0.78 8.42
C GLY A 412 36.88 -0.04 8.84
N GLU A 413 37.10 -1.19 9.47
CA GLU A 413 35.99 -2.00 10.02
C GLU A 413 35.27 -1.25 11.14
N GLU A 414 33.93 -1.34 11.20
CA GLU A 414 33.13 -0.65 12.24
C GLU A 414 33.57 -1.02 13.67
N SER A 415 33.94 -2.28 13.91
CA SER A 415 34.44 -2.75 15.21
C SER A 415 35.71 -2.03 15.66
N ASP A 416 36.46 -1.46 14.72
CA ASP A 416 37.73 -0.78 14.97
C ASP A 416 37.59 0.73 15.15
N LEU A 417 36.38 1.31 15.05
CA LEU A 417 36.16 2.76 15.14
C LEU A 417 36.83 3.41 16.36
N ASN A 418 36.57 2.87 17.55
CA ASN A 418 37.14 3.38 18.80
C ASN A 418 38.66 3.14 18.89
N ILE A 419 39.14 2.05 18.28
CA ILE A 419 40.55 1.67 18.26
C ILE A 419 41.32 2.64 17.34
N MET A 420 40.83 2.86 16.12
CA MET A 420 41.37 3.82 15.15
C MET A 420 41.42 5.21 15.75
N LYS A 421 40.31 5.71 16.31
CA LYS A 421 40.25 7.02 16.98
C LYS A 421 41.33 7.14 18.06
N SER A 422 41.41 6.16 18.98
CA SER A 422 42.37 6.19 20.09
C SER A 422 43.83 6.14 19.61
N LYS A 423 44.11 5.42 18.51
CA LYS A 423 45.47 5.35 17.94
C LYS A 423 45.85 6.63 17.21
N LEU A 424 44.91 7.25 16.50
CA LEU A 424 45.10 8.56 15.86
C LEU A 424 45.36 9.66 16.90
N GLU A 425 44.60 9.69 17.99
CA GLU A 425 44.83 10.62 19.11
C GLU A 425 46.23 10.43 19.73
N LYS A 426 46.70 9.18 19.88
CA LYS A 426 48.07 8.88 20.37
C LYS A 426 49.17 9.33 19.40
N LYS A 427 48.86 9.41 18.11
CA LYS A 427 49.74 9.97 17.07
C LYS A 427 49.61 11.50 16.95
N ASN A 428 48.91 12.15 17.89
CA ASN A 428 48.63 13.59 17.91
C ASN A 428 47.82 14.10 16.71
N TYR A 429 47.05 13.24 16.06
CA TYR A 429 46.06 13.69 15.08
C TYR A 429 44.94 14.45 15.79
N THR A 430 44.49 15.54 15.18
CA THR A 430 43.31 16.29 15.63
C THR A 430 42.07 15.65 15.01
N ILE A 431 41.25 14.99 15.82
CA ILE A 431 40.01 14.35 15.37
C ILE A 431 38.92 15.41 15.19
N GLU A 432 38.33 15.48 14.00
CA GLU A 432 37.14 16.28 13.72
C GLU A 432 35.87 15.48 13.99
N SER A 433 35.79 14.26 13.45
CA SER A 433 34.66 13.36 13.61
C SER A 433 35.10 11.91 13.65
N ALA A 434 34.30 11.06 14.29
CA ALA A 434 34.54 9.61 14.37
C ALA A 434 33.19 8.90 14.49
N GLU A 435 32.70 8.36 13.40
CA GLU A 435 31.34 7.83 13.28
C GLU A 435 31.27 6.57 12.42
N SER A 436 30.20 5.79 12.58
CA SER A 436 29.87 4.69 11.67
C SER A 436 29.21 5.25 10.41
N HIS A 437 29.72 4.85 9.24
CA HIS A 437 29.10 5.10 7.94
C HIS A 437 28.70 3.77 7.30
N TYR A 438 27.67 3.80 6.48
CA TYR A 438 27.21 2.63 5.74
C TYR A 438 27.60 2.76 4.28
N LEU A 439 28.55 1.93 3.85
CA LEU A 439 28.96 1.86 2.45
C LEU A 439 28.14 0.83 1.69
N PRO A 440 27.66 1.14 0.48
CA PRO A 440 26.94 0.17 -0.33
C PRO A 440 27.88 -0.94 -0.79
N ARG A 441 27.45 -2.21 -0.64
CA ARG A 441 28.23 -3.36 -1.15
C ARG A 441 28.19 -3.49 -2.68
N SER A 442 27.17 -2.92 -3.31
CA SER A 442 27.02 -2.86 -4.76
C SER A 442 26.47 -1.48 -5.14
N PRO A 443 27.35 -0.51 -5.40
CA PRO A 443 26.91 0.84 -5.75
C PRO A 443 26.38 0.89 -7.19
N VAL A 444 25.48 1.84 -7.46
CA VAL A 444 24.83 2.05 -8.76
C VAL A 444 25.33 3.37 -9.33
N GLU A 445 25.91 3.35 -10.53
CA GLU A 445 26.30 4.56 -11.25
C GLU A 445 25.08 5.23 -11.89
N LEU A 446 24.99 6.56 -11.77
CA LEU A 446 23.93 7.37 -12.37
C LEU A 446 24.48 8.42 -13.31
N GLU A 447 23.71 8.73 -14.36
CA GLU A 447 24.01 9.86 -15.26
C GLU A 447 23.78 11.20 -14.55
N GLU A 448 24.45 12.28 -14.98
CA GLU A 448 24.41 13.60 -14.34
C GLU A 448 22.97 14.15 -14.18
N GLU A 449 22.12 13.95 -15.20
CA GLU A 449 20.70 14.35 -15.15
C GLU A 449 19.89 13.54 -14.11
N GLU A 450 20.32 12.31 -13.80
CA GLU A 450 19.69 11.41 -12.82
C GLU A 450 20.17 11.71 -11.40
N MET A 451 21.45 12.05 -11.25
CA MET A 451 22.04 12.55 -10.01
C MET A 451 21.35 13.83 -9.55
N GLU A 452 21.12 14.82 -10.43
CA GLU A 452 20.41 16.06 -10.06
C GLU A 452 18.99 15.79 -9.51
N LYS A 453 18.28 14.82 -10.09
CA LYS A 453 16.93 14.43 -9.64
C LYS A 453 16.96 13.68 -8.32
N LEU A 454 18.00 12.87 -8.10
CA LEU A 454 18.21 12.16 -6.85
C LEU A 454 18.54 13.16 -5.73
N TYR A 455 19.41 14.15 -5.98
CA TYR A 455 19.73 15.20 -5.01
C TYR A 455 18.52 16.04 -4.61
N ASP A 456 17.69 16.48 -5.56
CA ASP A 456 16.44 17.21 -5.27
C ASP A 456 15.43 16.36 -4.45
N PHE A 457 15.47 15.03 -4.61
CA PHE A 457 14.68 14.12 -3.79
C PHE A 457 15.26 13.93 -2.39
N ILE A 458 16.57 13.67 -2.28
CA ILE A 458 17.27 13.51 -0.99
C ILE A 458 17.06 14.75 -0.14
N GLN A 459 17.25 15.95 -0.71
CA GLN A 459 17.06 17.20 0.01
C GLN A 459 15.64 17.32 0.61
N LYS A 460 14.61 16.94 -0.14
CA LYS A 460 13.22 16.97 0.36
C LYS A 460 12.92 15.94 1.45
N VAL A 461 13.65 14.83 1.44
CA VAL A 461 13.54 13.78 2.46
C VAL A 461 14.31 14.19 3.71
N ASP A 462 15.51 14.73 3.56
CA ASP A 462 16.39 15.21 4.63
C ASP A 462 15.77 16.40 5.38
N GLU A 463 15.05 17.28 4.68
CA GLU A 463 14.31 18.41 5.28
C GLU A 463 13.08 17.96 6.11
N HIS A 464 12.73 16.66 6.12
CA HIS A 464 11.59 16.16 6.91
C HIS A 464 11.99 16.02 8.40
N PRO A 465 11.22 16.58 9.35
CA PRO A 465 11.59 16.65 10.77
C PRO A 465 11.67 15.29 11.49
N GLU A 466 11.28 14.20 10.82
CA GLU A 466 11.33 12.82 11.33
C GLU A 466 12.45 11.99 10.68
N VAL A 467 13.21 12.56 9.75
CA VAL A 467 14.34 11.92 9.07
C VAL A 467 15.62 12.32 9.78
N GLU A 468 16.37 11.33 10.26
CA GLU A 468 17.63 11.54 10.99
C GLU A 468 18.85 11.49 10.06
N ARG A 469 18.83 10.59 9.05
CA ARG A 469 19.89 10.46 8.06
C ARG A 469 19.37 9.75 6.81
N VAL A 470 19.82 10.19 5.63
CA VAL A 470 19.55 9.53 4.34
C VAL A 470 20.82 8.88 3.82
N ILE A 471 20.75 7.60 3.44
CA ILE A 471 21.87 6.83 2.89
C ILE A 471 21.44 6.24 1.55
N VAL A 472 22.26 6.43 0.53
CA VAL A 472 22.00 5.96 -0.83
C VAL A 472 23.13 5.06 -1.30
N ASN A 473 22.82 4.11 -2.20
CA ASN A 473 23.79 3.18 -2.76
C ASN A 473 24.28 3.64 -4.15
N VAL A 474 24.45 4.94 -4.34
CA VAL A 474 24.78 5.55 -5.64
C VAL A 474 26.18 6.15 -5.56
N VAL A 475 26.97 6.00 -6.63
CA VAL A 475 28.30 6.60 -6.81
C VAL A 475 28.37 7.41 -8.09
#